data_AF-A0A533RS69-F1
#
_entry.id   AF-A0A533RS69-F1
#
_cell.length_a   1.000
_cell.length_b   1.000
_cell.length_c   1.000
_cell.angle_alpha   90.00
_cell.angle_beta   90.00
_cell.angle_gamma   90.00
#
_symmetry.space_group_name_H-M   'P 1'
#
loop_
_entity.id
_entity.type
_entity.pdbx_description
1 polymer ?
#
loop_
_entity_poly.entity_id
_entity_poly.type
_entity_poly.pdbx_seq_one_letter_code
_entity_poly.pdbx_strand_id
1 'polypeptide(L)'
;FTLSPQQASSTPASEVFVANGTIRSLMDLMGSKGLLFYKSQTRADNSGPDGLFGNGDVILIKINCQWDERGGTNTDLLKELIQLILDHPDGFVGEIVVADNGQESGSMDWPRNNAVDESQSSDAVVSLYSGEYKVSTYLWDRITRTEVTEYDQGDSRDGYIVSPTEDPATGVRVSYPKFQTAKGTYISYKYGIWDSISQTYDSAKLKIINFPILKSHSNYGVTAAVKHYMGVISQPLTNTHDYIGRGALGKVMVETRLPTLNILDAIWVNALPGNGPDTTYGEATQLNLVLASTDPVALDYWASKHVLLQTAKLTLSPLADTGTLDPDRQLAFGTYLR
;
A
#
# COMPACT_ATOMS: atom_id res chain seq x y z
N PHE A 1 -22.39 7.37 -10.04
CA PHE A 1 -22.50 8.57 -9.18
C PHE A 1 -21.44 9.57 -9.63
N THR A 2 -21.67 10.88 -9.48
CA THR A 2 -20.68 11.90 -9.86
C THR A 2 -19.95 12.38 -8.61
N LEU A 3 -18.62 12.24 -8.59
CA LEU A 3 -17.79 12.83 -7.54
C LEU A 3 -17.59 14.32 -7.82
N SER A 4 -17.72 15.15 -6.79
CA SER A 4 -17.44 16.59 -6.85
C SER A 4 -16.42 16.94 -5.76
N PRO A 5 -15.51 17.90 -6.00
CA PRO A 5 -14.58 18.36 -4.97
C PRO A 5 -15.31 18.81 -3.70
N GLN A 6 -14.78 18.45 -2.54
CA GLN A 6 -15.32 18.82 -1.23
C GLN A 6 -14.23 19.52 -0.42
N GLN A 7 -14.61 20.49 0.40
CA GLN A 7 -13.73 21.18 1.32
C GLN A 7 -13.97 20.67 2.74
N ALA A 8 -12.89 20.56 3.52
CA ALA A 8 -13.01 20.23 4.94
C ALA A 8 -13.75 21.34 5.68
N SER A 9 -14.54 20.97 6.69
CA SER A 9 -15.25 21.90 7.56
C SER A 9 -14.38 22.44 8.72
N SER A 10 -13.20 21.87 8.93
CA SER A 10 -12.24 22.23 9.99
C SER A 10 -10.80 22.01 9.53
N THR A 11 -9.85 22.59 10.28
CA THR A 11 -8.40 22.46 10.04
C THR A 11 -7.67 22.08 11.34
N PRO A 12 -6.54 21.33 11.30
CA PRO A 12 -5.90 20.77 10.10
C PRO A 12 -6.75 19.69 9.44
N ALA A 13 -6.61 19.54 8.13
CA ALA A 13 -7.35 18.57 7.33
C ALA A 13 -6.40 17.76 6.45
N SER A 14 -6.80 16.53 6.16
CA SER A 14 -6.11 15.64 5.25
C SER A 14 -6.70 15.72 3.86
N GLU A 15 -5.86 15.63 2.83
CA GLU A 15 -6.29 15.70 1.44
C GLU A 15 -6.45 14.29 0.86
N VAL A 16 -7.57 14.04 0.20
CA VAL A 16 -7.82 12.82 -0.57
C VAL A 16 -8.03 13.22 -2.02
N PHE A 17 -7.14 12.74 -2.88
CA PHE A 17 -7.18 12.96 -4.32
C PHE A 17 -7.88 11.79 -4.98
N VAL A 18 -8.75 12.08 -5.95
CA VAL A 18 -9.51 11.05 -6.67
C VAL A 18 -9.50 11.40 -8.15
N ALA A 19 -9.05 10.48 -8.97
CA ALA A 19 -9.02 10.61 -10.41
C ALA A 19 -9.71 9.42 -11.08
N ASN A 20 -10.27 9.67 -12.26
CA ASN A 20 -10.71 8.60 -13.16
C ASN A 20 -9.50 8.07 -13.94
N GLY A 21 -9.42 6.76 -14.09
CA GLY A 21 -8.50 6.11 -15.00
C GLY A 21 -7.14 5.81 -14.40
N THR A 22 -6.19 6.75 -14.50
CA THR A 22 -4.75 6.42 -14.50
C THR A 22 -3.98 7.03 -13.33
N ILE A 23 -2.82 6.45 -12.99
CA ILE A 23 -1.89 6.99 -12.00
C ILE A 23 -1.44 8.40 -12.41
N ARG A 24 -1.11 8.63 -13.70
CA ARG A 24 -0.66 9.94 -14.19
C ARG A 24 -1.70 11.03 -13.94
N SER A 25 -2.97 10.76 -14.25
CA SER A 25 -4.07 11.71 -14.02
C SER A 25 -4.21 12.06 -12.54
N LEU A 26 -3.99 11.08 -11.64
CA LEU A 26 -3.99 11.29 -10.20
C LEU A 26 -2.81 12.16 -9.75
N MET A 27 -1.61 11.91 -10.27
CA MET A 27 -0.42 12.69 -9.91
C MET A 27 -0.46 14.12 -10.45
N ASP A 28 -1.00 14.35 -11.65
CA ASP A 28 -1.23 15.69 -12.19
C ASP A 28 -2.24 16.47 -11.34
N LEU A 29 -3.31 15.80 -10.86
CA LEU A 29 -4.26 16.40 -9.93
C LEU A 29 -3.57 16.78 -8.60
N MET A 30 -2.78 15.88 -8.01
CA MET A 30 -2.01 16.16 -6.79
C MET A 30 -1.07 17.36 -6.98
N GLY A 31 -0.30 17.38 -8.07
CA GLY A 31 0.61 18.47 -8.40
C GLY A 31 -0.12 19.81 -8.54
N SER A 32 -1.28 19.84 -9.20
CA SER A 32 -2.14 21.03 -9.33
C SER A 32 -2.65 21.59 -7.99
N LYS A 33 -2.58 20.80 -6.92
CA LYS A 33 -2.96 21.18 -5.54
C LYS A 33 -1.76 21.38 -4.62
N GLY A 34 -0.55 21.28 -5.15
CA GLY A 34 0.69 21.57 -4.43
C GLY A 34 1.34 20.36 -3.77
N LEU A 35 0.77 19.15 -3.91
CA LEU A 35 1.41 17.91 -3.47
C LEU A 35 2.21 17.31 -4.64
N LEU A 36 3.49 17.67 -4.72
CA LEU A 36 4.36 17.33 -5.85
C LEU A 36 4.92 15.91 -5.73
N PHE A 37 4.83 15.11 -6.78
CA PHE A 37 5.37 13.75 -6.80
C PHE A 37 6.90 13.74 -6.86
N TYR A 38 7.50 14.52 -7.77
CA TYR A 38 8.95 14.51 -7.99
C TYR A 38 9.67 15.54 -7.13
N LYS A 39 10.65 15.08 -6.35
CA LYS A 39 11.58 15.93 -5.63
C LYS A 39 12.72 16.34 -6.55
N SER A 40 12.69 17.58 -7.01
CA SER A 40 13.65 18.12 -7.98
C SER A 40 14.02 19.57 -7.65
N GLN A 41 15.23 20.00 -8.02
CA GLN A 41 15.57 21.43 -7.99
C GLN A 41 14.84 22.20 -9.09
N THR A 42 14.45 21.51 -10.17
CA THR A 42 13.67 22.09 -11.27
C THR A 42 12.19 22.14 -10.86
N ARG A 43 11.59 23.34 -10.95
CA ARG A 43 10.17 23.51 -10.69
C ARG A 43 9.36 23.31 -11.97
N ALA A 44 8.37 22.42 -11.91
CA ALA A 44 7.39 22.14 -12.96
C ALA A 44 6.05 21.74 -12.31
N ASP A 45 5.03 21.46 -13.12
CA ASP A 45 3.65 21.21 -12.66
C ASP A 45 3.54 20.11 -11.58
N ASN A 46 4.43 19.10 -11.63
CA ASN A 46 4.50 18.02 -10.64
C ASN A 46 5.92 17.80 -10.09
N SER A 47 6.75 18.85 -10.07
CA SER A 47 8.16 18.75 -9.64
C SER A 47 8.61 19.98 -8.86
N GLY A 48 9.35 19.76 -7.78
CA GLY A 48 9.93 20.84 -6.98
C GLY A 48 10.69 20.33 -5.76
N PRO A 49 11.36 21.22 -5.00
CA PRO A 49 12.26 20.83 -3.92
C PRO A 49 11.54 20.13 -2.76
N ASP A 50 10.23 20.36 -2.64
CA ASP A 50 9.35 19.79 -1.62
C ASP A 50 8.61 18.52 -2.11
N GLY A 51 9.00 17.97 -3.27
CA GLY A 51 8.40 16.76 -3.81
C GLY A 51 8.65 15.50 -2.96
N LEU A 52 7.82 14.49 -3.16
CA LEU A 52 7.80 13.27 -2.34
C LEU A 52 8.97 12.32 -2.62
N PHE A 53 9.33 12.13 -3.88
CA PHE A 53 10.29 11.10 -4.33
C PHE A 53 11.43 11.73 -5.12
N GLY A 54 12.66 11.58 -4.64
CA GLY A 54 13.87 11.99 -5.35
C GLY A 54 14.38 10.93 -6.31
N ASN A 55 15.22 11.35 -7.26
CA ASN A 55 15.71 10.48 -8.32
C ASN A 55 16.65 9.35 -7.86
N GLY A 56 17.25 9.48 -6.66
CA GLY A 56 18.16 8.49 -6.05
C GLY A 56 17.54 7.70 -4.89
N ASP A 57 16.25 7.87 -4.64
CA ASP A 57 15.56 7.16 -3.56
C ASP A 57 15.44 5.66 -3.85
N VAL A 58 15.34 4.87 -2.79
CA VAL A 58 14.90 3.48 -2.86
C VAL A 58 13.41 3.48 -2.58
N ILE A 59 12.60 3.17 -3.60
CA ILE A 59 11.16 3.21 -3.55
C ILE A 59 10.63 1.78 -3.43
N LEU A 60 10.07 1.46 -2.26
CA LEU A 60 9.36 0.22 -2.03
C LEU A 60 7.89 0.41 -2.37
N ILE A 61 7.41 -0.27 -3.40
CA ILE A 61 6.00 -0.32 -3.78
C ILE A 61 5.39 -1.54 -3.09
N LYS A 62 4.64 -1.30 -2.03
CA LYS A 62 3.92 -2.34 -1.32
C LYS A 62 2.61 -2.61 -2.05
N ILE A 63 2.52 -3.73 -2.77
CA ILE A 63 1.30 -4.17 -3.45
C ILE A 63 0.52 -5.14 -2.57
N ASN A 64 -0.70 -5.50 -2.97
CA ASN A 64 -1.44 -6.65 -2.45
C ASN A 64 -1.28 -7.82 -3.40
N CYS A 65 -0.61 -8.87 -2.95
CA CYS A 65 -0.36 -10.08 -3.75
C CYS A 65 -0.92 -11.35 -3.10
N GLN A 66 -1.77 -11.24 -2.08
CA GLN A 66 -2.32 -12.40 -1.36
C GLN A 66 -3.27 -13.25 -2.23
N TRP A 67 -4.07 -12.61 -3.08
CA TRP A 67 -5.12 -13.27 -3.87
C TRP A 67 -5.00 -12.89 -5.33
N ASP A 68 -5.40 -13.82 -6.20
CA ASP A 68 -5.49 -13.62 -7.64
C ASP A 68 -6.79 -12.88 -8.03
N GLU A 69 -7.06 -12.80 -9.34
CA GLU A 69 -8.23 -12.11 -9.92
C GLU A 69 -8.37 -10.69 -9.37
N ARG A 70 -9.57 -10.30 -8.92
CA ARG A 70 -9.90 -8.97 -8.40
C ARG A 70 -9.56 -8.83 -6.92
N GLY A 71 -8.71 -9.72 -6.39
CA GLY A 71 -8.22 -9.72 -5.02
C GLY A 71 -6.86 -9.03 -4.83
N GLY A 72 -6.07 -8.86 -5.89
CA GLY A 72 -4.74 -8.24 -5.83
C GLY A 72 -4.70 -6.80 -6.35
N THR A 73 -3.55 -6.13 -6.22
CA THR A 73 -3.32 -4.81 -6.85
C THR A 73 -3.30 -4.96 -8.38
N ASN A 74 -3.94 -4.03 -9.09
CA ASN A 74 -3.98 -3.99 -10.55
C ASN A 74 -2.58 -3.82 -11.17
N THR A 75 -2.19 -4.77 -12.02
CA THR A 75 -0.86 -4.82 -12.66
C THR A 75 -0.69 -3.78 -13.77
N ASP A 76 -1.77 -3.31 -14.42
CA ASP A 76 -1.70 -2.17 -15.36
C ASP A 76 -1.31 -0.89 -14.63
N LEU A 77 -1.90 -0.65 -13.45
CA LEU A 77 -1.55 0.52 -12.63
C LEU A 77 -0.16 0.39 -12.02
N LEU A 78 0.26 -0.81 -11.62
CA LEU A 78 1.63 -1.07 -11.16
C LEU A 78 2.63 -0.72 -12.27
N LYS A 79 2.37 -1.17 -13.50
CA LYS A 79 3.20 -0.88 -14.68
C LYS A 79 3.30 0.62 -14.93
N GLU A 80 2.17 1.33 -14.86
CA GLU A 80 2.14 2.79 -15.00
C GLU A 80 2.92 3.50 -13.89
N LEU A 81 2.77 3.07 -12.64
CA LEU A 81 3.48 3.64 -11.49
C LEU A 81 5.00 3.45 -11.60
N ILE A 82 5.46 2.26 -12.01
CA ILE A 82 6.89 2.00 -12.24
C ILE A 82 7.41 2.94 -13.33
N GLN A 83 6.72 3.03 -14.47
CA GLN A 83 7.13 3.93 -15.55
C GLN A 83 7.18 5.40 -15.08
N LEU A 84 6.18 5.85 -14.33
CA LEU A 84 6.15 7.20 -13.78
C LEU A 84 7.36 7.48 -12.89
N ILE A 85 7.75 6.55 -12.02
CA ILE A 85 8.94 6.70 -11.18
C ILE A 85 10.21 6.79 -12.03
N LEU A 86 10.33 5.93 -13.06
CA LEU A 86 11.48 5.92 -13.98
C LEU A 86 11.56 7.21 -14.81
N ASP A 87 10.42 7.82 -15.12
CA ASP A 87 10.28 9.10 -15.82
C ASP A 87 10.65 10.32 -14.96
N HIS A 88 11.26 10.14 -13.78
CA HIS A 88 11.69 11.24 -12.93
C HIS A 88 12.47 12.29 -13.76
N PRO A 89 12.14 13.59 -13.69
CA PRO A 89 12.68 14.62 -14.59
C PRO A 89 14.20 14.77 -14.52
N ASP A 90 14.78 14.52 -13.35
CA ASP A 90 16.24 14.51 -13.14
C ASP A 90 16.92 13.16 -13.49
N GLY A 91 16.20 12.23 -14.12
CA GLY A 91 16.64 10.87 -14.43
C GLY A 91 16.72 9.97 -13.21
N PHE A 92 15.89 8.91 -13.15
CA PHE A 92 15.88 7.99 -12.02
C PHE A 92 17.12 7.09 -11.99
N VAL A 93 17.87 7.13 -10.90
CA VAL A 93 19.08 6.33 -10.65
C VAL A 93 18.99 5.47 -9.38
N GLY A 94 17.88 5.59 -8.67
CA GLY A 94 17.55 4.84 -7.47
C GLY A 94 17.19 3.38 -7.74
N GLU A 95 16.36 2.82 -6.86
CA GLU A 95 15.89 1.45 -6.96
C GLU A 95 14.39 1.37 -6.69
N ILE A 96 13.69 0.51 -7.42
CA ILE A 96 12.28 0.19 -7.19
C ILE A 96 12.17 -1.25 -6.75
N VAL A 97 11.52 -1.49 -5.61
CA VAL A 97 11.27 -2.82 -5.07
C VAL A 97 9.78 -3.03 -4.91
N VAL A 98 9.21 -3.98 -5.64
CA VAL A 98 7.81 -4.37 -5.49
C VAL A 98 7.74 -5.52 -4.49
N ALA A 99 7.09 -5.30 -3.34
CA ALA A 99 7.12 -6.28 -2.25
C ALA A 99 5.77 -6.40 -1.54
N ASP A 100 5.52 -7.59 -0.98
CA ASP A 100 4.37 -7.84 -0.11
C ASP A 100 4.60 -9.13 0.68
N ASN A 101 3.85 -9.25 1.79
CA ASN A 101 3.61 -10.50 2.50
C ASN A 101 2.12 -10.87 2.29
N GLY A 102 1.87 -11.85 1.43
CA GLY A 102 0.55 -12.42 1.19
C GLY A 102 0.10 -13.39 2.29
N GLN A 103 0.67 -13.32 3.49
CA GLN A 103 0.29 -14.10 4.65
C GLN A 103 0.39 -15.61 4.38
N GLU A 104 1.52 -16.02 3.81
CA GLU A 104 1.85 -17.40 3.42
C GLU A 104 1.04 -17.94 2.24
N SER A 105 0.25 -17.09 1.59
CA SER A 105 -0.56 -17.43 0.41
C SER A 105 -0.25 -16.53 -0.80
N GLY A 106 0.75 -15.65 -0.68
CA GLY A 106 1.05 -14.65 -1.70
C GLY A 106 1.79 -15.20 -2.92
N SER A 107 1.58 -14.57 -4.07
CA SER A 107 2.37 -14.78 -5.27
C SER A 107 2.58 -13.48 -6.03
N MET A 108 3.80 -13.26 -6.52
CA MET A 108 4.11 -12.20 -7.48
C MET A 108 3.78 -12.61 -8.93
N ASP A 109 3.54 -13.91 -9.16
CA ASP A 109 3.32 -14.51 -10.46
C ASP A 109 1.93 -15.16 -10.57
N TRP A 110 0.90 -14.46 -10.10
CA TRP A 110 -0.47 -14.93 -10.29
C TRP A 110 -0.83 -14.97 -11.79
N PRO A 111 -1.34 -16.10 -12.32
CA PRO A 111 -1.75 -16.20 -13.71
C PRO A 111 -3.07 -15.48 -14.01
N ARG A 112 -3.86 -15.19 -12.97
CA ARG A 112 -5.08 -14.38 -13.03
C ARG A 112 -4.86 -13.13 -12.20
N ASN A 113 -5.08 -11.94 -12.77
CA ASN A 113 -4.75 -10.68 -12.13
C ASN A 113 -5.95 -9.72 -12.03
N ASN A 114 -5.74 -8.57 -11.38
CA ASN A 114 -6.74 -7.50 -11.24
C ASN A 114 -6.72 -6.46 -12.39
N ALA A 115 -5.89 -6.64 -13.40
CA ALA A 115 -5.75 -5.74 -14.54
C ALA A 115 -6.82 -5.94 -15.62
N VAL A 116 -6.87 -5.01 -16.58
CA VAL A 116 -7.62 -5.20 -17.83
C VAL A 116 -6.81 -6.11 -18.76
N ASP A 117 -5.48 -5.94 -18.80
CA ASP A 117 -4.59 -6.93 -19.41
C ASP A 117 -4.33 -8.07 -18.42
N GLU A 118 -5.10 -9.15 -18.57
CA GLU A 118 -5.02 -10.36 -17.76
C GLU A 118 -3.86 -11.29 -18.16
N SER A 119 -3.03 -10.92 -19.16
CA SER A 119 -1.93 -11.75 -19.66
C SER A 119 -0.60 -11.57 -18.91
N GLN A 120 -0.56 -10.73 -17.88
CA GLN A 120 0.65 -10.37 -17.14
C GLN A 120 0.54 -10.67 -15.63
N SER A 121 1.67 -10.76 -14.95
CA SER A 121 1.75 -10.82 -13.49
C SER A 121 2.60 -9.65 -12.95
N SER A 122 2.68 -9.47 -11.63
CA SER A 122 3.56 -8.45 -11.04
C SER A 122 5.03 -8.72 -11.40
N ASP A 123 5.45 -9.98 -11.37
CA ASP A 123 6.79 -10.40 -11.81
C ASP A 123 7.01 -10.10 -13.30
N ALA A 124 6.03 -10.39 -14.17
CA ALA A 124 6.13 -10.08 -15.60
C ALA A 124 6.25 -8.56 -15.85
N VAL A 125 5.46 -7.74 -15.15
CA VAL A 125 5.54 -6.27 -15.23
C VAL A 125 6.90 -5.76 -14.79
N VAL A 126 7.41 -6.23 -13.65
CA VAL A 126 8.75 -5.85 -13.16
C VAL A 126 9.84 -6.25 -14.15
N SER A 127 9.72 -7.43 -14.76
CA SER A 127 10.70 -7.98 -15.70
C SER A 127 10.86 -7.13 -16.97
N LEU A 128 9.85 -6.33 -17.34
CA LEU A 128 9.94 -5.38 -18.46
C LEU A 128 11.05 -4.33 -18.24
N TYR A 129 11.36 -4.01 -16.99
CA TYR A 129 12.28 -2.92 -16.63
C TYR A 129 13.60 -3.43 -16.03
N SER A 130 13.63 -4.64 -15.49
CA SER A 130 14.76 -5.18 -14.72
C SER A 130 16.08 -5.33 -15.48
N GLY A 131 16.04 -5.32 -16.82
CA GLY A 131 17.22 -5.41 -17.69
C GLY A 131 17.98 -4.10 -17.86
N GLU A 132 17.30 -2.96 -17.71
CA GLU A 132 17.89 -1.62 -17.85
C GLU A 132 17.95 -0.86 -16.52
N TYR A 133 17.01 -1.13 -15.62
CA TYR A 133 16.85 -0.42 -14.36
C TYR A 133 16.97 -1.34 -13.14
N LYS A 134 17.21 -0.74 -11.97
CA LYS A 134 17.18 -1.44 -10.67
C LYS A 134 15.73 -1.61 -10.22
N VAL A 135 15.02 -2.52 -10.88
CA VAL A 135 13.64 -2.86 -10.56
C VAL A 135 13.57 -4.36 -10.26
N SER A 136 13.00 -4.74 -9.13
CA SER A 136 12.88 -6.14 -8.71
C SER A 136 11.66 -6.39 -7.82
N THR A 137 11.22 -7.65 -7.75
CA THR A 137 10.24 -8.09 -6.76
C THR A 137 10.92 -8.68 -5.53
N TYR A 138 10.22 -8.66 -4.40
CA TYR A 138 10.59 -9.41 -3.19
C TYR A 138 9.33 -9.91 -2.47
N LEU A 139 9.12 -11.23 -2.45
CA LEU A 139 7.99 -11.85 -1.75
C LEU A 139 8.38 -12.17 -0.29
N TRP A 140 7.79 -11.45 0.67
CA TRP A 140 8.08 -11.60 2.10
C TRP A 140 7.54 -12.89 2.71
N ASP A 141 6.61 -13.60 2.07
CA ASP A 141 6.15 -14.94 2.49
C ASP A 141 7.32 -15.90 2.68
N ARG A 142 8.40 -15.73 1.90
CA ARG A 142 9.62 -16.56 1.98
C ARG A 142 10.39 -16.39 3.28
N ILE A 143 10.19 -15.28 3.99
CA ILE A 143 10.92 -14.90 5.20
C ILE A 143 10.02 -14.66 6.41
N THR A 144 8.69 -14.73 6.24
CA THR A 144 7.72 -14.33 7.28
C THR A 144 7.82 -15.15 8.57
N ARG A 145 8.44 -16.33 8.55
CA ARG A 145 8.66 -17.18 9.75
C ARG A 145 10.03 -17.00 10.39
N THR A 146 10.92 -16.21 9.78
CA THR A 146 12.31 -16.09 10.22
C THR A 146 12.44 -14.89 11.13
N GLU A 147 12.60 -15.10 12.43
CA GLU A 147 12.93 -14.02 13.36
C GLU A 147 14.43 -13.70 13.29
N VAL A 148 14.76 -12.41 13.18
CA VAL A 148 16.13 -11.89 13.04
C VAL A 148 16.32 -10.66 13.92
N THR A 149 17.58 -10.26 14.14
CA THR A 149 17.92 -8.95 14.70
C THR A 149 18.27 -7.96 13.59
N GLU A 150 18.51 -6.69 13.94
CA GLU A 150 18.85 -5.67 12.96
C GLU A 150 20.28 -5.78 12.40
N TYR A 151 20.55 -5.09 11.28
CA TYR A 151 21.88 -5.12 10.64
C TYR A 151 23.00 -4.56 11.53
N ASP A 152 22.71 -3.53 12.33
CA ASP A 152 23.63 -2.94 13.31
C ASP A 152 23.93 -3.88 14.50
N GLN A 153 23.17 -4.97 14.63
CA GLN A 153 23.40 -6.05 15.58
C GLN A 153 24.13 -7.25 14.95
N GLY A 154 24.60 -7.10 13.71
CA GLY A 154 25.43 -8.09 13.02
C GLY A 154 24.66 -9.22 12.34
N ASP A 155 23.33 -9.16 12.27
CA ASP A 155 22.52 -10.16 11.57
C ASP A 155 22.23 -9.71 10.13
N SER A 156 22.85 -10.38 9.16
CA SER A 156 22.68 -10.10 7.74
C SER A 156 21.56 -10.90 7.07
N ARG A 157 20.87 -11.78 7.81
CA ARG A 157 19.83 -12.65 7.26
C ARG A 157 18.56 -11.86 6.98
N ASP A 158 17.83 -12.30 5.95
CA ASP A 158 16.50 -11.80 5.67
C ASP A 158 15.47 -12.41 6.64
N GLY A 159 14.56 -11.59 7.14
CA GLY A 159 13.60 -12.02 8.13
C GLY A 159 12.78 -10.87 8.68
N TYR A 160 12.19 -11.11 9.85
CA TYR A 160 11.36 -10.19 10.58
C TYR A 160 11.97 -9.86 11.93
N ILE A 161 12.02 -8.58 12.25
CA ILE A 161 12.36 -8.11 13.59
C ILE A 161 11.06 -8.08 14.38
N VAL A 162 11.02 -8.72 15.54
CA VAL A 162 9.85 -8.80 16.41
C VAL A 162 10.13 -7.99 17.67
N SER A 163 9.20 -7.11 18.04
CA SER A 163 9.25 -6.38 19.31
C SER A 163 9.30 -7.37 20.47
N PRO A 164 10.18 -7.18 21.48
CA PRO A 164 10.24 -8.08 22.62
C PRO A 164 9.00 -7.98 23.51
N THR A 165 8.21 -6.91 23.37
CA THR A 165 7.02 -6.64 24.18
C THR A 165 5.80 -6.37 23.30
N GLU A 166 4.63 -6.74 23.81
CA GLU A 166 3.34 -6.34 23.25
C GLU A 166 3.07 -4.86 23.54
N ASP A 167 2.40 -4.19 22.62
CA ASP A 167 1.87 -2.86 22.86
C ASP A 167 0.72 -2.92 23.89
N PRO A 168 0.76 -2.12 24.96
CA PRO A 168 -0.22 -2.22 26.04
C PRO A 168 -1.65 -1.81 25.65
N ALA A 169 -1.83 -0.98 24.61
CA ALA A 169 -3.16 -0.51 24.20
C ALA A 169 -3.84 -1.48 23.25
N THR A 170 -3.11 -2.00 22.27
CA THR A 170 -3.63 -2.83 21.19
C THR A 170 -3.40 -4.32 21.44
N GLY A 171 -2.39 -4.70 22.22
CA GLY A 171 -1.93 -6.07 22.42
C GLY A 171 -1.04 -6.61 21.29
N VAL A 172 -0.79 -5.82 20.23
CA VAL A 172 0.02 -6.29 19.11
C VAL A 172 1.49 -6.34 19.49
N ARG A 173 2.18 -7.40 19.10
CA ARG A 173 3.64 -7.44 19.09
C ARG A 173 4.11 -6.97 17.72
N VAL A 174 4.61 -5.74 17.62
CA VAL A 174 5.00 -5.16 16.32
C VAL A 174 6.14 -5.98 15.71
N SER A 175 6.03 -6.31 14.43
CA SER A 175 7.14 -6.83 13.63
C SER A 175 7.17 -6.22 12.24
N TYR A 176 8.33 -6.27 11.59
CA TYR A 176 8.55 -5.69 10.25
C TYR A 176 9.68 -6.41 9.52
N PRO A 177 9.68 -6.40 8.18
CA PRO A 177 10.66 -7.11 7.39
C PRO A 177 11.99 -6.34 7.32
N LYS A 178 13.07 -7.10 7.29
CA LYS A 178 14.43 -6.67 6.96
C LYS A 178 15.01 -7.66 5.95
N PHE A 179 15.49 -7.18 4.82
CA PHE A 179 15.90 -8.04 3.72
C PHE A 179 16.87 -7.36 2.76
N GLN A 180 17.65 -8.16 2.03
CA GLN A 180 18.47 -7.70 0.92
C GLN A 180 17.76 -7.88 -0.42
N THR A 181 17.70 -6.84 -1.24
CA THR A 181 17.09 -6.90 -2.57
C THR A 181 17.96 -7.69 -3.55
N ALA A 182 17.38 -8.12 -4.67
CA ALA A 182 18.14 -8.75 -5.77
C ALA A 182 19.21 -7.84 -6.38
N LYS A 183 19.15 -6.53 -6.13
CA LYS A 183 20.14 -5.54 -6.57
C LYS A 183 21.19 -5.21 -5.50
N GLY A 184 21.15 -5.92 -4.36
CA GLY A 184 22.15 -5.85 -3.30
C GLY A 184 21.87 -4.82 -2.21
N THR A 185 20.73 -4.12 -2.25
CA THR A 185 20.36 -3.10 -1.27
C THR A 185 19.83 -3.73 0.00
N TYR A 186 20.38 -3.37 1.15
CA TYR A 186 19.92 -3.81 2.47
C TYR A 186 18.81 -2.89 2.98
N ILE A 187 17.61 -3.42 3.19
CA ILE A 187 16.43 -2.66 3.62
C ILE A 187 16.02 -3.14 5.01
N SER A 188 16.00 -2.24 6.00
CA SER A 188 15.15 -2.37 7.19
C SER A 188 13.89 -1.54 6.96
N TYR A 189 12.71 -2.15 7.00
CA TYR A 189 11.46 -1.41 6.75
C TYR A 189 11.29 -0.25 7.75
N LYS A 190 11.75 -0.43 8.99
CA LYS A 190 11.72 0.61 10.03
C LYS A 190 12.84 1.63 9.84
N TYR A 191 14.10 1.20 9.78
CA TYR A 191 15.23 2.13 9.87
C TYR A 191 15.72 2.70 8.54
N GLY A 192 15.35 2.10 7.41
CA GLY A 192 15.72 2.57 6.07
C GLY A 192 16.82 1.73 5.42
N ILE A 193 17.66 2.38 4.63
CA ILE A 193 18.72 1.69 3.86
C ILE A 193 19.97 1.54 4.72
N TRP A 194 20.43 0.31 4.90
CA TRP A 194 21.66 0.03 5.63
C TRP A 194 22.88 0.18 4.73
N ASP A 195 23.84 1.01 5.15
CA ASP A 195 25.16 1.11 4.54
C ASP A 195 26.15 0.23 5.31
N SER A 196 26.63 -0.84 4.67
CA SER A 196 27.55 -1.80 5.30
C SER A 196 28.97 -1.25 5.54
N ILE A 197 29.36 -0.16 4.87
CA ILE A 197 30.68 0.46 5.01
C ILE A 197 30.66 1.41 6.20
N SER A 198 29.68 2.32 6.25
CA SER A 198 29.57 3.27 7.37
C SER A 198 28.91 2.67 8.61
N GLN A 199 28.25 1.51 8.48
CA GLN A 199 27.47 0.87 9.53
C GLN A 199 26.37 1.78 10.08
N THR A 200 25.65 2.46 9.19
CA THR A 200 24.57 3.39 9.54
C THR A 200 23.36 3.21 8.62
N TYR A 201 22.19 3.57 9.13
CA TYR A 201 20.97 3.64 8.31
C TYR A 201 20.77 5.03 7.70
N ASP A 202 20.44 5.06 6.41
CA ASP A 202 19.82 6.21 5.75
C ASP A 202 18.29 6.01 5.72
N SER A 203 17.64 6.59 6.73
CA SER A 203 16.18 6.55 6.87
C SER A 203 15.46 7.38 5.80
N ALA A 204 16.08 8.45 5.30
CA ALA A 204 15.44 9.38 4.36
C ALA A 204 15.36 8.80 2.94
N LYS A 205 16.32 7.94 2.59
CA LYS A 205 16.43 7.29 1.27
C LYS A 205 15.38 6.22 1.00
N LEU A 206 14.82 5.58 2.03
CA LEU A 206 13.74 4.60 1.86
C LEU A 206 12.39 5.32 1.81
N LYS A 207 11.73 5.25 0.66
CA LYS A 207 10.36 5.74 0.44
C LYS A 207 9.41 4.57 0.26
N ILE A 208 8.24 4.66 0.86
CA ILE A 208 7.22 3.61 0.75
C ILE A 208 6.01 4.17 -0.01
N ILE A 209 5.61 3.48 -1.06
CA ILE A 209 4.29 3.65 -1.68
C ILE A 209 3.44 2.47 -1.26
N ASN A 210 2.43 2.72 -0.43
CA ASN A 210 1.46 1.70 -0.03
C ASN A 210 0.35 1.65 -1.08
N PHE A 211 0.25 0.54 -1.80
CA PHE A 211 -0.59 0.42 -3.01
C PHE A 211 -1.59 -0.75 -2.97
N PRO A 212 -2.56 -0.76 -2.03
CA PRO A 212 -3.60 -1.78 -2.00
C PRO A 212 -4.71 -1.56 -3.04
N ILE A 213 -5.48 -2.62 -3.26
CA ILE A 213 -6.84 -2.58 -3.84
C ILE A 213 -7.90 -2.23 -2.78
N LEU A 214 -8.93 -1.47 -3.17
CA LEU A 214 -10.13 -1.21 -2.37
C LEU A 214 -11.16 -2.34 -2.52
N LYS A 215 -11.46 -3.03 -1.41
CA LYS A 215 -12.47 -4.10 -1.39
C LYS A 215 -13.06 -4.32 -0.01
N SER A 216 -14.23 -4.95 0.04
CA SER A 216 -14.78 -5.52 1.28
C SER A 216 -13.80 -6.54 1.88
N HIS A 217 -13.93 -6.76 3.18
CA HIS A 217 -13.27 -7.85 3.89
C HIS A 217 -14.21 -8.34 4.98
N SER A 218 -14.19 -9.64 5.27
CA SER A 218 -14.91 -10.26 6.39
C SER A 218 -14.64 -9.59 7.75
N ASN A 219 -13.65 -10.04 8.50
CA ASN A 219 -13.45 -9.59 9.89
C ASN A 219 -12.94 -8.14 9.99
N TYR A 220 -12.23 -7.66 8.96
CA TYR A 220 -11.65 -6.31 8.96
C TYR A 220 -12.62 -5.24 8.40
N GLY A 221 -13.72 -5.65 7.75
CA GLY A 221 -14.70 -4.78 7.10
C GLY A 221 -14.28 -4.30 5.71
N VAL A 222 -13.13 -3.62 5.62
CA VAL A 222 -12.63 -3.06 4.35
C VAL A 222 -11.12 -3.25 4.23
N THR A 223 -10.68 -3.78 3.09
CA THR A 223 -9.28 -3.72 2.67
C THR A 223 -9.04 -2.37 1.99
N ALA A 224 -8.17 -1.57 2.60
CA ALA A 224 -7.61 -0.35 2.05
C ALA A 224 -6.23 -0.10 2.70
N ALA A 225 -5.77 1.15 2.82
CA ALA A 225 -4.41 1.51 3.22
C ALA A 225 -4.01 0.98 4.60
N VAL A 226 -4.85 1.11 5.63
CA VAL A 226 -4.53 0.68 7.00
C VAL A 226 -4.53 -0.84 7.10
N LYS A 227 -5.53 -1.52 6.54
CA LYS A 227 -5.58 -2.99 6.47
C LYS A 227 -4.31 -3.56 5.87
N HIS A 228 -3.79 -2.89 4.84
CA HIS A 228 -2.70 -3.40 4.03
C HIS A 228 -1.41 -3.61 4.81
N TYR A 229 -1.25 -2.94 5.96
CA TYR A 229 -0.14 -3.19 6.88
C TYR A 229 -0.14 -4.59 7.52
N MET A 230 -1.22 -5.37 7.35
CA MET A 230 -1.19 -6.81 7.64
C MET A 230 -0.12 -7.54 6.81
N GLY A 231 0.15 -7.08 5.58
CA GLY A 231 1.24 -7.60 4.77
C GLY A 231 2.60 -6.94 5.06
N VAL A 232 2.72 -6.10 6.10
CA VAL A 232 4.02 -5.64 6.62
C VAL A 232 4.41 -6.47 7.82
N ILE A 233 3.48 -6.72 8.75
CA ILE A 233 3.73 -7.51 9.96
C ILE A 233 3.76 -9.02 9.68
N SER A 234 4.51 -9.78 10.48
CA SER A 234 4.49 -11.25 10.39
C SER A 234 3.39 -11.83 11.27
N GLN A 235 2.29 -12.24 10.64
CA GLN A 235 1.24 -12.99 11.31
C GLN A 235 1.75 -14.24 12.04
N PRO A 236 2.57 -15.13 11.45
CA PRO A 236 2.99 -16.35 12.14
C PRO A 236 3.91 -16.10 13.36
N LEU A 237 4.57 -14.94 13.45
CA LEU A 237 5.41 -14.59 14.60
C LEU A 237 4.68 -13.79 15.67
N THR A 238 3.58 -13.09 15.34
CA THR A 238 2.98 -12.11 16.26
C THR A 238 1.48 -12.26 16.49
N ASN A 239 0.80 -13.13 15.73
CA ASN A 239 -0.63 -13.37 15.83
C ASN A 239 -1.50 -12.09 15.75
N THR A 240 -1.17 -11.19 14.84
CA THR A 240 -1.78 -9.86 14.71
C THR A 240 -3.30 -9.86 14.46
N HIS A 241 -3.84 -10.89 13.80
CA HIS A 241 -5.28 -10.96 13.52
C HIS A 241 -6.16 -10.82 14.76
N ASP A 242 -5.73 -11.30 15.93
CA ASP A 242 -6.50 -11.24 17.17
C ASP A 242 -6.67 -9.80 17.71
N TYR A 243 -5.89 -8.86 17.16
CA TYR A 243 -5.79 -7.49 17.65
C TYR A 243 -6.26 -6.43 16.64
N ILE A 244 -6.77 -6.83 15.46
CA ILE A 244 -7.17 -5.88 14.40
C ILE A 244 -8.21 -4.85 14.87
N GLY A 245 -9.20 -5.29 15.67
CA GLY A 245 -10.25 -4.43 16.20
C GLY A 245 -9.80 -3.46 17.29
N ARG A 246 -8.52 -3.56 17.72
CA ARG A 246 -7.92 -2.71 18.74
C ARG A 246 -6.94 -1.68 18.14
N GLY A 247 -6.92 -1.52 16.81
CA GLY A 247 -6.03 -0.56 16.14
C GLY A 247 -4.61 -1.09 15.88
N ALA A 248 -4.39 -2.40 15.94
CA ALA A 248 -3.08 -3.03 15.78
C ALA A 248 -2.31 -2.57 14.53
N LEU A 249 -2.97 -2.47 13.37
CA LEU A 249 -2.27 -2.10 12.12
C LEU A 249 -1.89 -0.62 12.05
N GLY A 250 -2.68 0.26 12.67
CA GLY A 250 -2.28 1.66 12.87
C GLY A 250 -1.05 1.75 13.78
N LYS A 251 -1.01 0.92 14.83
CA LYS A 251 0.14 0.82 15.73
C LYS A 251 1.40 0.32 15.00
N VAL A 252 1.29 -0.73 14.19
CA VAL A 252 2.40 -1.22 13.35
C VAL A 252 2.91 -0.11 12.44
N MET A 253 2.01 0.62 11.79
CA MET A 253 2.37 1.69 10.86
C MET A 253 3.17 2.81 11.55
N VAL A 254 2.75 3.24 12.75
CA VAL A 254 3.45 4.30 13.51
C VAL A 254 4.79 3.84 14.10
N GLU A 255 4.91 2.58 14.54
CA GLU A 255 6.15 2.09 15.15
C GLU A 255 7.20 1.55 14.17
N THR A 256 6.82 1.41 12.89
CA THR A 256 7.71 0.93 11.83
C THR A 256 8.05 2.07 10.89
N ARG A 257 7.18 2.33 9.90
CA ARG A 257 7.34 3.41 8.93
C ARG A 257 5.98 3.73 8.32
N LEU A 258 5.64 5.02 8.31
CA LEU A 258 4.49 5.54 7.56
C LEU A 258 4.80 5.54 6.05
N PRO A 259 3.81 5.25 5.19
CA PRO A 259 3.96 5.42 3.76
C PRO A 259 4.28 6.88 3.42
N THR A 260 5.16 7.08 2.45
CA THR A 260 5.35 8.41 1.85
C THR A 260 4.10 8.81 1.07
N LEU A 261 3.46 7.84 0.41
CA LEU A 261 2.20 8.00 -0.29
C LEU A 261 1.38 6.72 -0.20
N ASN A 262 0.08 6.85 0.00
CA ASN A 262 -0.89 5.77 -0.20
C ASN A 262 -1.58 5.99 -1.54
N ILE A 263 -1.61 4.97 -2.38
CA ILE A 263 -2.39 4.92 -3.62
C ILE A 263 -3.38 3.77 -3.46
N LEU A 264 -4.65 4.01 -3.76
CA LEU A 264 -5.68 3.02 -3.65
C LEU A 264 -6.22 2.69 -5.04
N ASP A 265 -6.05 1.44 -5.44
CA ASP A 265 -6.63 0.88 -6.66
C ASP A 265 -8.12 0.62 -6.44
N ALA A 266 -8.95 1.36 -7.18
CA ALA A 266 -10.40 1.18 -7.22
C ALA A 266 -10.88 1.08 -8.67
N ILE A 267 -10.08 0.48 -9.57
CA ILE A 267 -10.52 0.18 -10.94
C ILE A 267 -11.63 -0.86 -10.87
N TRP A 268 -11.41 -1.90 -10.08
CA TRP A 268 -12.35 -2.95 -9.75
C TRP A 268 -12.48 -3.03 -8.23
N VAL A 269 -13.71 -2.99 -7.71
CA VAL A 269 -13.95 -3.05 -6.26
C VAL A 269 -14.90 -4.19 -5.90
N ASN A 270 -14.66 -4.85 -4.77
CA ASN A 270 -15.65 -5.75 -4.16
C ASN A 270 -16.51 -4.97 -3.16
N ALA A 271 -17.72 -4.60 -3.55
CA ALA A 271 -18.65 -3.87 -2.69
C ALA A 271 -19.65 -4.78 -1.95
N LEU A 272 -19.39 -6.10 -1.87
CA LEU A 272 -20.27 -7.06 -1.20
C LEU A 272 -19.97 -7.07 0.32
N PRO A 273 -20.85 -6.57 1.19
CA PRO A 273 -20.57 -6.39 2.62
C PRO A 273 -20.15 -7.70 3.31
N GLY A 274 -18.99 -7.68 3.97
CA GLY A 274 -18.46 -8.85 4.69
C GLY A 274 -17.89 -9.95 3.79
N ASN A 275 -17.91 -9.77 2.47
CA ASN A 275 -17.25 -10.68 1.53
C ASN A 275 -15.73 -10.43 1.49
N GLY A 276 -14.98 -11.45 1.07
CA GLY A 276 -13.52 -11.45 0.97
C GLY A 276 -12.80 -12.09 2.16
N PRO A 277 -11.46 -12.21 2.12
CA PRO A 277 -10.56 -11.31 1.41
C PRO A 277 -10.30 -11.60 -0.08
N ASP A 278 -10.63 -12.77 -0.60
CA ASP A 278 -10.61 -13.03 -2.04
C ASP A 278 -11.70 -12.25 -2.77
N THR A 279 -11.58 -12.09 -4.09
CA THR A 279 -12.61 -11.45 -4.91
C THR A 279 -12.48 -11.97 -6.32
N THR A 280 -13.52 -12.62 -6.79
CA THR A 280 -13.57 -13.16 -8.14
C THR A 280 -13.87 -12.07 -9.18
N TYR A 281 -13.61 -12.36 -10.46
CA TYR A 281 -14.00 -11.51 -11.57
C TYR A 281 -15.50 -11.17 -11.58
N GLY A 282 -16.36 -12.12 -11.19
CA GLY A 282 -17.81 -11.95 -11.21
C GLY A 282 -18.38 -11.14 -10.04
N GLU A 283 -17.64 -11.02 -8.94
CA GLU A 283 -18.07 -10.25 -7.76
C GLU A 283 -17.68 -8.78 -7.84
N ALA A 284 -16.65 -8.46 -8.62
CA ALA A 284 -16.12 -7.10 -8.68
C ALA A 284 -16.99 -6.18 -9.55
N THR A 285 -17.10 -4.92 -9.13
CA THR A 285 -17.72 -3.84 -9.89
C THR A 285 -16.64 -2.91 -10.44
N GLN A 286 -16.67 -2.63 -11.75
CA GLN A 286 -15.75 -1.68 -12.37
C GLN A 286 -16.16 -0.23 -12.06
N LEU A 287 -15.25 0.55 -11.49
CA LEU A 287 -15.45 1.98 -11.24
C LEU A 287 -14.44 2.87 -11.97
N ASN A 288 -13.27 2.32 -12.34
CA ASN A 288 -12.18 3.06 -12.98
C ASN A 288 -11.69 4.27 -12.16
N LEU A 289 -11.58 4.11 -10.83
CA LEU A 289 -11.07 5.13 -9.93
C LEU A 289 -9.68 4.78 -9.41
N VAL A 290 -8.86 5.81 -9.21
CA VAL A 290 -7.61 5.72 -8.44
C VAL A 290 -7.60 6.87 -7.44
N LEU A 291 -7.25 6.57 -6.20
CA LEU A 291 -7.23 7.55 -5.11
C LEU A 291 -5.84 7.64 -4.49
N ALA A 292 -5.50 8.79 -3.90
CA ALA A 292 -4.27 8.93 -3.14
C ALA A 292 -4.41 9.86 -1.94
N SER A 293 -3.58 9.62 -0.93
CA SER A 293 -3.37 10.51 0.21
C SER A 293 -2.04 10.20 0.90
N THR A 294 -1.47 11.20 1.55
CA THR A 294 -0.40 11.00 2.56
C THR A 294 -0.96 10.53 3.90
N ASP A 295 -2.28 10.65 4.12
CA ASP A 295 -2.99 10.17 5.31
C ASP A 295 -3.79 8.88 4.98
N PRO A 296 -3.34 7.71 5.46
CA PRO A 296 -4.01 6.45 5.20
C PRO A 296 -5.37 6.32 5.88
N VAL A 297 -5.59 6.97 7.03
CA VAL A 297 -6.87 6.91 7.75
C VAL A 297 -7.91 7.74 7.02
N ALA A 298 -7.55 8.94 6.58
CA ALA A 298 -8.43 9.78 5.77
C ALA A 298 -8.79 9.11 4.44
N LEU A 299 -7.81 8.47 3.78
CA LEU A 299 -8.02 7.72 2.55
C LEU A 299 -9.01 6.57 2.75
N ASP A 300 -8.82 5.75 3.78
CA ASP A 300 -9.69 4.60 4.10
C ASP A 300 -11.11 5.05 4.44
N TYR A 301 -11.25 6.07 5.29
CA TYR A 301 -12.55 6.63 5.66
C TYR A 301 -13.29 7.14 4.42
N TRP A 302 -12.63 7.97 3.60
CA TRP A 302 -13.27 8.58 2.44
C TRP A 302 -13.63 7.52 1.38
N ALA A 303 -12.70 6.64 1.04
CA ALA A 303 -12.90 5.61 0.04
C ALA A 303 -14.02 4.63 0.43
N SER A 304 -14.05 4.22 1.70
CA SER A 304 -15.09 3.35 2.22
C SER A 304 -16.47 4.02 2.13
N LYS A 305 -16.61 5.25 2.62
CA LYS A 305 -17.89 5.98 2.66
C LYS A 305 -18.43 6.39 1.29
N HIS A 306 -17.55 6.91 0.43
CA HIS A 306 -17.94 7.57 -0.81
C HIS A 306 -17.79 6.70 -2.05
N VAL A 307 -17.01 5.62 -1.99
CA VAL A 307 -16.84 4.68 -3.10
C VAL A 307 -17.50 3.35 -2.76
N LEU A 308 -17.01 2.64 -1.74
CA LEU A 308 -17.39 1.25 -1.50
C LEU A 308 -18.84 1.13 -1.02
N LEU A 309 -19.22 1.90 -0.01
CA LEU A 309 -20.57 1.94 0.53
C LEU A 309 -21.59 2.44 -0.50
N GLN A 310 -21.24 3.44 -1.31
CA GLN A 310 -22.14 3.94 -2.35
C GLN A 310 -22.32 2.92 -3.47
N THR A 311 -21.26 2.19 -3.84
CA THR A 311 -21.34 1.10 -4.81
C THR A 311 -22.27 0.01 -4.29
N ALA A 312 -22.11 -0.42 -3.04
CA ALA A 312 -23.00 -1.40 -2.42
C ALA A 312 -24.47 -0.96 -2.44
N LYS A 313 -24.75 0.29 -2.08
CA LYS A 313 -26.11 0.87 -2.11
C LYS A 313 -26.73 0.93 -3.50
N LEU A 314 -25.91 1.04 -4.55
CA LEU A 314 -26.37 1.12 -5.93
C LEU A 314 -26.53 -0.26 -6.60
N THR A 315 -25.74 -1.25 -6.19
CA THR A 315 -25.72 -2.57 -6.84
C THR A 315 -26.53 -3.63 -6.10
N LEU A 316 -26.79 -3.44 -4.80
CA LEU A 316 -27.49 -4.41 -3.97
C LEU A 316 -28.95 -4.04 -3.72
N SER A 317 -29.69 -5.00 -3.17
CA SER A 317 -31.06 -4.77 -2.68
C SER A 317 -31.06 -3.63 -1.64
N PRO A 318 -32.07 -2.74 -1.65
CA PRO A 318 -32.25 -1.72 -0.60
C PRO A 318 -32.35 -2.27 0.83
N LEU A 319 -32.58 -3.58 0.98
CA LEU A 319 -32.66 -4.28 2.27
C LEU A 319 -31.31 -4.88 2.72
N ALA A 320 -30.25 -4.79 1.91
CA ALA A 320 -28.93 -5.33 2.26
C ALA A 320 -28.29 -4.54 3.43
N ASP A 321 -27.73 -5.25 4.41
CA ASP A 321 -26.94 -4.60 5.48
C ASP A 321 -25.54 -4.25 4.94
N THR A 322 -25.31 -2.97 4.67
CA THR A 322 -24.03 -2.45 4.19
C THR A 322 -23.13 -1.94 5.31
N GLY A 323 -23.49 -2.15 6.57
CA GLY A 323 -22.83 -1.46 7.69
C GLY A 323 -21.39 -1.87 7.94
N THR A 324 -20.93 -3.04 7.46
CA THR A 324 -19.50 -3.42 7.52
C THR A 324 -18.61 -2.54 6.62
N LEU A 325 -19.22 -1.83 5.67
CA LEU A 325 -18.57 -0.87 4.77
C LEU A 325 -18.79 0.59 5.21
N ASP A 326 -19.49 0.84 6.32
CA ASP A 326 -19.79 2.19 6.79
C ASP A 326 -18.80 2.61 7.89
N PRO A 327 -17.87 3.55 7.61
CA PRO A 327 -16.94 4.03 8.64
C PRO A 327 -17.64 4.80 9.78
N ASP A 328 -18.89 5.24 9.59
CA ASP A 328 -19.64 5.92 10.63
C ASP A 328 -20.27 4.95 11.64
N ARG A 329 -20.37 3.66 11.30
CA ARG A 329 -20.89 2.61 12.19
C ARG A 329 -19.77 2.12 13.11
N GLN A 330 -20.03 2.00 14.41
CA GLN A 330 -19.09 1.45 15.40
C GLN A 330 -18.99 -0.09 15.30
N LEU A 331 -18.63 -0.60 14.12
CA LEU A 331 -18.15 -1.97 13.91
C LEU A 331 -16.61 -1.96 13.86
N ALA A 332 -15.98 -3.13 13.74
CA ALA A 332 -14.51 -3.26 13.73
C ALA A 332 -13.83 -2.18 12.85
N PHE A 333 -14.30 -1.99 11.61
CA PHE A 333 -13.85 -0.97 10.66
C PHE A 333 -13.93 0.47 11.18
N GLY A 334 -15.13 0.94 11.52
CA GLY A 334 -15.33 2.31 12.00
C GLY A 334 -14.72 2.58 13.38
N THR A 335 -14.46 1.54 14.19
CA THR A 335 -13.82 1.66 15.50
C THR A 335 -12.31 1.89 15.39
N TYR A 336 -11.59 1.19 14.50
CA TYR A 336 -10.14 1.38 14.41
C TYR A 336 -9.73 2.65 13.64
N LEU A 337 -10.61 3.23 12.82
CA LEU A 337 -10.35 4.48 12.09
C LEU A 337 -10.48 5.75 12.96
N ARG A 338 -10.92 5.63 14.22
CA ARG A 338 -11.26 6.76 15.10
C ARG A 338 -10.26 7.02 16.20
#